data_AF-A0A7X8QCD7-F1
#
_entry.id   AF-A0A7X8QCD7-F1
#
_cell.length_a   1.000
_cell.length_b   1.000
_cell.length_c   1.000
_cell.angle_alpha   90.00
_cell.angle_beta   90.00
_cell.angle_gamma   90.00
#
_symmetry.space_group_name_H-M   'P 1'
#
loop_
_entity.id
_entity.type
_entity.pdbx_description
1 polymer ?
#
loop_
_entity_poly.entity_id
_entity_poly.type
_entity_poly.pdbx_seq_one_letter_code
_entity_poly.pdbx_strand_id
1 'polypeptide(L)'
;MTDNNCAINEEKCPEIVPEEQTGMTKEEQEWGLKKEPRPPLPRYVFGIIAALILIIFLGGSLWYYRTSVLPEKYFQKASAHFKQEEYSEAYILYEKVLKLRPERKNILYQMAFCLEKTGRIDEAIARYEEHLKTIPGDGKALLRMGWLYIQKNDDTGKGLAALKEGAAKLKDPYAWALVSEAALKSKDYETAVEALVKEIELFKEPEQVLTCSKMLMGLGAWEEALKGYERFSELAPDDKRGIHGANAAKAMLGRPTDPRLVIRPGISIGPVRIGDTKDEVRDKLGAPEAKEFRKVGGKSILSDDTAEIWTYSRTMPGRGLRVIFINGKVREVEARSGEYKTETGLGLTNFLLAKNSSRLEWRKEGEDKSVVCLVKGGGLTFYAAGLNSSGTDAKYKKLRVHKGNSSIDSVEGFSLLDLFH
;
A
#
# COMPACT_ATOMS: atom_id res chain seq x y z
N MET A 1 11.66 19.77 -142.10
CA MET A 1 10.73 18.69 -142.45
C MET A 1 10.42 17.91 -141.19
N THR A 2 9.12 17.69 -140.98
CA THR A 2 8.45 16.68 -140.13
C THR A 2 8.51 16.81 -138.60
N ASP A 3 7.40 17.34 -138.07
CA ASP A 3 6.39 16.63 -137.26
C ASP A 3 6.83 15.92 -135.96
N ASN A 4 6.24 16.28 -134.80
CA ASN A 4 4.96 15.72 -134.35
C ASN A 4 4.52 16.21 -132.95
N ASN A 5 3.21 16.18 -132.77
CA ASN A 5 2.35 16.71 -131.70
C ASN A 5 2.36 15.95 -130.36
N CYS A 6 1.91 16.70 -129.32
CA CYS A 6 1.20 16.30 -128.09
C CYS A 6 1.94 15.54 -126.99
N ALA A 7 1.94 16.07 -125.75
CA ALA A 7 1.32 15.43 -124.57
C ALA A 7 1.62 16.12 -123.21
N ILE A 8 0.53 16.43 -122.49
CA ILE A 8 0.30 16.29 -121.02
C ILE A 8 0.81 17.41 -120.08
N ASN A 9 -0.16 18.18 -119.57
CA ASN A 9 -0.11 18.97 -118.34
C ASN A 9 0.08 18.05 -117.12
N GLU A 10 1.14 18.27 -116.34
CA GLU A 10 1.34 17.62 -115.04
C GLU A 10 0.58 18.38 -113.93
N GLU A 11 -0.71 18.08 -113.75
CA GLU A 11 -1.40 18.35 -112.48
C GLU A 11 -1.03 17.24 -111.48
N LYS A 12 -0.18 17.56 -110.51
CA LYS A 12 0.15 16.65 -109.40
C LYS A 12 -1.06 16.55 -108.46
N CYS A 13 -1.68 15.37 -108.40
CA CYS A 13 -2.61 15.00 -107.33
C CYS A 13 -1.90 15.07 -105.96
N PRO A 14 -2.49 15.68 -104.92
CA PRO A 14 -1.92 15.65 -103.58
C PRO A 14 -2.03 14.24 -102.98
N GLU A 15 -0.91 13.72 -102.52
CA GLU A 15 -0.82 12.48 -101.76
C GLU A 15 -1.48 12.66 -100.37
N ILE A 16 -2.54 11.87 -100.16
CA ILE A 16 -3.16 11.50 -98.89
C ILE A 16 -4.18 12.51 -98.32
N VAL A 17 -5.46 12.23 -98.56
CA VAL A 17 -6.59 12.78 -97.80
C VAL A 17 -6.84 11.86 -96.59
N PRO A 18 -6.92 12.36 -95.34
CA PRO A 18 -7.20 11.52 -94.16
C PRO A 18 -8.55 10.78 -94.27
N GLU A 19 -8.64 9.53 -93.80
CA GLU A 19 -9.85 8.67 -93.82
C GLU A 19 -11.10 9.34 -93.21
N GLU A 20 -10.93 10.31 -92.33
CA GLU A 20 -12.03 11.06 -91.71
C GLU A 20 -12.76 12.02 -92.67
N GLN A 21 -12.27 12.21 -93.90
CA GLN A 21 -12.82 13.15 -94.88
C GLN A 21 -13.44 12.51 -96.13
N THR A 22 -13.48 11.18 -96.21
CA THR A 22 -14.12 10.47 -97.33
C THR A 22 -15.64 10.49 -97.21
N GLY A 23 -16.32 11.18 -98.12
CA GLY A 23 -17.79 11.18 -98.24
C GLY A 23 -18.51 12.46 -97.82
N MET A 24 -17.80 13.50 -97.38
CA MET A 24 -18.41 14.81 -97.09
C MET A 24 -18.63 15.63 -98.38
N THR A 25 -19.78 16.30 -98.46
CA THR A 25 -20.02 17.34 -99.47
C THR A 25 -19.09 18.54 -99.26
N LYS A 26 -18.82 19.34 -100.31
CA LYS A 26 -17.92 20.50 -100.22
C LYS A 26 -18.33 21.47 -99.10
N GLU A 27 -19.63 21.60 -98.83
CA GLU A 27 -20.19 22.45 -97.78
C GLU A 27 -19.94 21.87 -96.37
N GLU A 28 -19.97 20.55 -96.21
CA GLU A 28 -19.67 19.87 -94.94
C GLU A 28 -18.17 19.93 -94.59
N GLN A 29 -17.30 19.87 -95.61
CA GLN A 29 -15.86 20.09 -95.45
C GLN A 29 -15.56 21.53 -94.98
N GLU A 30 -16.29 22.53 -95.49
CA GLU A 30 -16.15 23.92 -95.05
C GLU A 30 -16.71 24.15 -93.63
N TRP A 31 -17.78 23.45 -93.24
CA TRP A 31 -18.40 23.61 -91.92
C TRP A 31 -17.58 22.96 -90.80
N GLY A 32 -17.00 21.77 -91.04
CA GLY A 32 -16.19 21.04 -90.07
C GLY A 32 -14.87 21.72 -89.68
N LEU A 33 -14.43 22.73 -90.45
CA LEU A 33 -13.15 23.42 -90.27
C LEU A 33 -13.21 24.71 -89.45
N LYS A 34 -14.38 25.13 -88.95
CA LYS A 34 -14.43 26.18 -87.92
C LYS A 34 -14.17 25.58 -86.53
N LYS A 35 -12.98 25.01 -86.32
CA LYS A 35 -12.38 25.05 -84.98
C LYS A 35 -12.17 26.53 -84.71
N GLU A 36 -13.03 27.14 -83.91
CA GLU A 36 -12.78 28.48 -83.38
C GLU A 36 -11.32 28.50 -82.93
N PRO A 37 -10.48 29.40 -83.48
CA PRO A 37 -9.07 29.41 -83.14
C PRO A 37 -8.99 29.74 -81.65
N ARG A 38 -8.81 28.70 -80.82
CA ARG A 38 -8.50 28.90 -79.42
C ARG A 38 -7.24 29.77 -79.43
N PRO A 39 -7.26 30.99 -78.87
CA PRO A 39 -6.09 31.83 -78.90
C PRO A 39 -4.93 31.03 -78.31
N PRO A 40 -3.76 30.95 -78.98
CA PRO A 40 -2.64 30.18 -78.46
C PRO A 40 -2.31 30.73 -77.08
N LEU A 41 -2.31 29.85 -76.07
CA LEU A 41 -1.95 30.26 -74.70
C LEU A 41 -0.60 30.98 -74.79
N PRO A 42 -0.52 32.24 -74.36
CA PRO A 42 0.70 32.99 -74.50
C PRO A 42 1.85 32.30 -73.76
N ARG A 43 3.06 32.27 -74.34
CA ARG A 43 4.21 31.56 -73.75
C ARG A 43 4.52 31.99 -72.31
N TYR A 44 4.19 33.23 -71.94
CA TYR A 44 4.35 33.72 -70.57
C TYR A 44 3.48 32.95 -69.56
N VAL A 45 2.34 32.37 -69.96
CA VAL A 45 1.47 31.57 -69.08
C VAL A 45 2.20 30.33 -68.57
N PHE A 46 2.95 29.64 -69.43
CA PHE A 46 3.78 28.49 -69.02
C PHE A 46 4.92 28.93 -68.08
N GLY A 47 5.52 30.08 -68.33
CA GLY A 47 6.52 30.67 -67.42
C GLY A 47 5.93 31.00 -66.03
N ILE A 48 4.71 31.55 -65.99
CA ILE A 48 3.99 31.83 -64.74
C ILE A 48 3.65 30.53 -64.00
N ILE A 49 3.14 29.50 -64.69
CA ILE A 49 2.82 28.20 -64.08
C ILE A 49 4.09 27.55 -63.53
N ALA A 50 5.20 27.55 -64.29
CA ALA A 50 6.48 27.01 -63.83
C ALA A 50 7.01 27.78 -62.60
N ALA A 51 6.90 29.11 -62.61
CA ALA A 51 7.27 29.94 -61.46
C ALA A 51 6.39 29.65 -60.22
N LEU A 52 5.09 29.47 -60.40
CA LEU A 52 4.17 29.09 -59.32
C LEU A 52 4.51 27.71 -58.74
N ILE A 53 4.78 26.72 -59.59
CA ILE A 53 5.22 25.38 -59.14
C ILE A 53 6.53 25.49 -58.36
N LEU A 54 7.50 26.28 -58.85
CA LEU A 54 8.77 26.49 -58.19
C LEU A 54 8.60 27.17 -56.81
N ILE A 55 7.73 28.18 -56.72
CA ILE A 55 7.42 28.88 -55.47
C ILE A 55 6.74 27.92 -54.48
N ILE A 56 5.79 27.10 -54.94
CA ILE A 56 5.14 26.09 -54.09
C ILE A 56 6.15 25.04 -53.63
N PHE A 57 7.06 24.59 -54.50
CA PHE A 57 8.08 23.62 -54.15
C PHE A 57 9.09 24.17 -53.14
N LEU A 58 9.60 25.38 -53.36
CA LEU A 58 10.56 26.04 -52.46
C LEU A 58 9.91 26.44 -51.13
N GLY A 59 8.71 27.03 -51.19
CA GLY A 59 7.93 27.39 -50.01
C GLY A 59 7.52 26.16 -49.20
N GLY A 60 7.05 25.11 -49.86
CA GLY A 60 6.73 23.81 -49.26
C GLY A 60 7.96 23.12 -48.66
N SER A 61 9.11 23.16 -49.34
CA SER A 61 10.37 22.61 -48.83
C SER A 61 10.87 23.35 -47.60
N LEU A 62 10.82 24.69 -47.61
CA LEU A 62 11.20 25.50 -46.45
C LEU A 62 10.23 25.29 -45.28
N TRP A 63 8.93 25.22 -45.56
CA TRP A 63 7.92 24.89 -44.56
C TRP A 63 8.14 23.50 -43.97
N TYR A 64 8.38 22.48 -44.81
CA TYR A 64 8.69 21.12 -44.38
C TYR A 64 9.99 21.05 -43.56
N TYR A 65 11.03 21.74 -43.99
CA TYR A 65 12.29 21.79 -43.23
C TYR A 65 12.10 22.43 -41.86
N ARG A 66 11.43 23.59 -41.79
CA ARG A 66 11.17 24.32 -40.55
C ARG A 66 10.27 23.54 -39.59
N THR A 67 9.25 22.87 -40.11
CA THR A 67 8.28 22.15 -39.29
C THR A 67 8.73 20.74 -38.95
N SER A 68 9.33 19.99 -39.87
CA SER A 68 9.63 18.56 -39.64
C SER A 68 11.09 18.30 -39.28
N VAL A 69 12.04 18.85 -40.04
CA VAL A 69 13.46 18.50 -39.90
C VAL A 69 14.12 19.26 -38.75
N LEU A 70 13.88 20.57 -38.68
CA LEU A 70 14.55 21.45 -37.72
C LEU A 70 14.22 21.12 -36.24
N PRO A 71 12.95 20.84 -35.86
CA PRO A 71 12.63 20.47 -34.48
C PRO A 71 13.24 19.14 -34.09
N GLU A 72 13.34 18.18 -35.01
CA GLU A 72 13.97 16.89 -34.73
C GLU A 72 15.47 17.04 -34.50
N LYS A 73 16.15 17.87 -35.30
CA LYS A 73 17.56 18.21 -35.08
C LYS A 73 17.77 18.87 -33.71
N TYR A 74 16.90 19.80 -33.31
CA TYR A 74 16.97 20.42 -31.98
C TYR A 74 16.71 19.41 -30.87
N PHE A 75 15.76 18.48 -31.04
CA PHE A 75 15.45 17.45 -30.06
C PHE A 75 16.63 16.48 -29.84
N GLN A 76 17.28 16.04 -30.92
CA GLN A 76 18.46 15.18 -30.83
C GLN A 76 19.61 15.88 -30.10
N LYS A 77 19.87 17.15 -30.45
CA LYS A 77 20.88 17.95 -29.77
C LYS A 77 20.54 18.17 -28.28
N ALA A 78 19.28 18.49 -27.97
CA ALA A 78 18.81 18.65 -26.60
C ALA A 78 19.00 17.36 -25.78
N SER A 79 18.69 16.21 -26.39
CA SER A 79 18.84 14.90 -25.75
C SER A 79 20.31 14.53 -25.52
N ALA A 80 21.22 14.99 -26.37
CA ALA A 80 22.67 14.83 -26.15
C ALA A 80 23.14 15.67 -24.95
N HIS A 81 22.79 16.96 -24.91
CA HIS A 81 23.08 17.83 -23.76
C HIS A 81 22.46 17.28 -22.46
N PHE A 82 21.22 16.77 -22.51
CA PHE A 82 20.55 16.15 -21.37
C PHE A 82 21.33 14.95 -20.80
N LYS A 83 21.88 14.11 -21.69
CA LYS A 83 22.72 12.96 -21.28
C LYS A 83 24.08 13.38 -20.73
N GLN A 84 24.57 14.55 -21.12
CA GLN A 84 25.80 15.16 -20.61
C GLN A 84 25.55 15.97 -19.32
N GLU A 85 24.32 15.98 -18.80
CA GLU A 85 23.91 16.75 -17.62
C GLU A 85 23.99 18.28 -17.80
N GLU A 86 24.12 18.74 -19.06
CA GLU A 86 24.08 20.15 -19.45
C GLU A 86 22.62 20.61 -19.56
N TYR A 87 21.96 20.71 -18.40
CA TYR A 87 20.51 20.88 -18.30
C TYR A 87 20.00 22.23 -18.81
N SER A 88 20.78 23.30 -18.64
CA SER A 88 20.43 24.66 -19.11
C SER A 88 20.35 24.71 -20.64
N GLU A 89 21.34 24.15 -21.32
CA GLU A 89 21.47 24.06 -22.77
C GLU A 89 20.38 23.16 -23.35
N ALA A 90 20.16 22.00 -22.70
CA ALA A 90 19.09 21.08 -23.07
C ALA A 90 17.71 21.76 -23.01
N TYR A 91 17.42 22.51 -21.93
CA TYR A 91 16.16 23.23 -21.77
C TYR A 91 15.91 24.25 -22.90
N ILE A 92 16.93 25.06 -23.24
CA ILE A 92 16.83 26.05 -24.33
C ILE A 92 16.51 25.37 -25.66
N LEU A 93 17.12 24.22 -25.95
CA LEU A 93 16.86 23.47 -27.17
C LEU A 93 15.47 22.83 -27.17
N TYR A 94 15.02 22.25 -26.06
CA TYR A 94 13.66 21.73 -25.93
C TYR A 94 12.60 22.84 -26.08
N GLU A 95 12.85 24.05 -25.57
CA GLU A 95 11.96 25.18 -25.76
C GLU A 95 11.80 25.55 -27.25
N LYS A 96 12.89 25.50 -28.03
CA LYS A 96 12.85 25.69 -29.50
C LYS A 96 12.03 24.60 -30.19
N VAL A 97 12.13 23.35 -29.72
CA VAL A 97 11.30 22.26 -30.24
C VAL A 97 9.82 22.55 -29.99
N LEU A 98 9.45 22.90 -28.75
CA LEU A 98 8.04 23.18 -28.39
C LEU A 98 7.47 24.36 -29.18
N LYS A 99 8.27 25.43 -29.41
CA LYS A 99 7.87 26.59 -30.22
C LYS A 99 7.57 26.23 -31.68
N LEU A 100 8.30 25.28 -32.25
CA LEU A 100 8.10 24.83 -33.64
C LEU A 100 7.05 23.73 -33.76
N ARG A 101 6.87 22.93 -32.70
CA ARG A 101 5.96 21.79 -32.62
C ARG A 101 5.22 21.79 -31.27
N PRO A 102 4.20 22.66 -31.09
CA PRO A 102 3.44 22.76 -29.83
C PRO A 102 2.70 21.47 -29.45
N GLU A 103 2.42 20.60 -30.44
CA GLU A 103 1.80 19.31 -30.24
C GLU A 103 2.74 18.28 -29.60
N ARG A 104 4.06 18.50 -29.65
CA ARG A 104 5.09 17.57 -29.13
C ARG A 104 5.25 17.73 -27.62
N LYS A 105 4.19 17.41 -26.88
CA LYS A 105 4.14 17.54 -25.41
C LYS A 105 4.97 16.51 -24.64
N ASN A 106 5.48 15.48 -25.31
CA ASN A 106 6.31 14.44 -24.69
C ASN A 106 7.67 14.95 -24.19
N ILE A 107 8.06 16.20 -24.52
CA ILE A 107 9.28 16.85 -24.02
C ILE A 107 9.08 17.61 -22.70
N LEU A 108 7.83 17.82 -22.27
CA LEU A 108 7.51 18.63 -21.09
C LEU A 108 8.13 18.04 -19.81
N TYR A 109 8.14 16.71 -19.67
CA TYR A 109 8.81 16.03 -18.57
C TYR A 109 10.32 16.33 -18.51
N GLN A 110 11.01 16.26 -19.64
CA GLN A 110 12.45 16.51 -19.73
C GLN A 110 12.76 17.98 -19.47
N MET A 111 11.92 18.90 -19.98
CA MET A 111 12.02 20.32 -19.66
C MET A 111 11.86 20.58 -18.16
N ALA A 112 10.85 19.96 -17.53
CA ALA A 112 10.64 20.06 -16.09
C ALA A 112 11.83 19.53 -15.30
N PHE A 113 12.40 18.40 -15.72
CA PHE A 113 13.59 17.83 -15.08
C PHE A 113 14.83 18.71 -15.25
N CYS A 114 15.03 19.33 -16.42
CA CYS A 114 16.12 20.30 -16.59
C CYS A 114 15.96 21.50 -15.64
N LEU A 115 14.73 21.99 -15.46
CA LEU A 115 14.43 23.08 -14.53
C LEU A 115 14.64 22.65 -13.07
N GLU A 116 14.24 21.43 -12.70
CA GLU A 116 14.52 20.83 -11.39
C GLU A 116 16.03 20.85 -11.10
N LYS A 117 16.85 20.35 -12.03
CA LYS A 117 18.30 20.25 -11.86
C LYS A 117 19.03 21.58 -11.88
N THR A 118 18.45 22.60 -12.50
CA THR A 118 18.98 23.97 -12.52
C THR A 118 18.45 24.83 -11.36
N GLY A 119 17.66 24.25 -10.44
CA GLY A 119 17.14 24.94 -9.25
C GLY A 119 15.96 25.86 -9.51
N ARG A 120 15.41 25.87 -10.74
CA ARG A 120 14.23 26.68 -11.12
C ARG A 120 12.95 25.95 -10.74
N ILE A 121 12.74 25.78 -9.43
CA ILE A 121 11.73 24.87 -8.86
C ILE A 121 10.29 25.21 -9.30
N ASP A 122 9.90 26.49 -9.23
CA ASP A 122 8.53 26.90 -9.58
C ASP A 122 8.19 26.64 -11.05
N GLU A 123 9.17 26.90 -11.93
CA GLU A 123 9.00 26.61 -13.34
C GLU A 123 9.00 25.11 -13.61
N ALA A 124 9.79 24.33 -12.87
CA ALA A 124 9.79 22.87 -12.98
C ALA A 124 8.42 22.29 -12.62
N ILE A 125 7.83 22.76 -11.50
CA ILE A 125 6.48 22.36 -11.07
C ILE A 125 5.46 22.69 -12.18
N ALA A 126 5.47 23.91 -12.71
CA ALA A 126 4.55 24.31 -13.78
C ALA A 126 4.66 23.42 -15.03
N ARG A 127 5.88 23.01 -15.41
CA ARG A 127 6.10 22.09 -16.53
C ARG A 127 5.68 20.66 -16.22
N TYR A 128 5.85 20.19 -14.99
CA TYR A 128 5.31 18.90 -14.56
C TYR A 128 3.78 18.89 -14.60
N GLU A 129 3.12 19.96 -14.16
CA GLU A 129 1.66 20.10 -14.24
C GLU A 129 1.17 20.10 -15.70
N GLU A 130 1.86 20.77 -16.61
CA GLU A 130 1.54 20.75 -18.04
C GLU A 130 1.70 19.35 -18.64
N HIS A 131 2.76 18.64 -18.25
CA HIS A 131 2.98 17.24 -18.64
C HIS A 131 1.85 16.34 -18.13
N LEU A 132 1.48 16.48 -16.86
CA LEU A 132 0.40 15.70 -16.23
C LEU A 132 -0.98 16.01 -16.81
N LYS A 133 -1.24 17.22 -17.33
CA LYS A 133 -2.45 17.48 -18.12
C LYS A 133 -2.52 16.64 -19.41
N THR A 134 -1.36 16.24 -19.94
CA THR A 134 -1.28 15.41 -21.15
C THR A 134 -1.24 13.93 -20.80
N ILE A 135 -0.53 13.56 -19.74
CA ILE A 135 -0.40 12.18 -19.26
C ILE A 135 -0.69 12.15 -17.74
N PRO A 136 -1.98 12.14 -17.33
CA PRO A 136 -2.37 12.27 -15.92
C PRO A 136 -1.86 11.16 -14.99
N GLY A 137 -1.51 10.00 -15.54
CA GLY A 137 -1.07 8.83 -14.78
C GLY A 137 0.44 8.64 -14.71
N ASP A 138 1.26 9.60 -15.15
CA ASP A 138 2.72 9.44 -15.09
C ASP A 138 3.23 9.54 -13.66
N GLY A 139 3.39 8.37 -13.02
CA GLY A 139 3.84 8.26 -11.64
C GLY A 139 5.23 8.87 -11.40
N LYS A 140 6.12 8.89 -12.40
CA LYS A 140 7.45 9.52 -12.24
C LYS A 140 7.34 11.03 -12.17
N ALA A 141 6.47 11.63 -12.99
CA ALA A 141 6.22 13.06 -12.97
C ALA A 141 5.54 13.48 -11.66
N LEU A 142 4.54 12.70 -11.21
CA LEU A 142 3.86 12.92 -9.93
C LEU A 142 4.83 12.88 -8.74
N LEU A 143 5.72 11.88 -8.68
CA LEU A 143 6.72 11.79 -7.61
C LEU A 143 7.67 13.00 -7.59
N ARG A 144 8.22 13.37 -8.75
CA ARG A 144 9.15 14.51 -8.84
C ARG A 144 8.48 15.81 -8.43
N MET A 145 7.29 16.07 -8.97
CA MET A 145 6.51 17.25 -8.64
C MET A 145 6.16 17.29 -7.14
N GLY A 146 5.70 16.16 -6.58
CA GLY A 146 5.38 16.05 -5.16
C GLY A 146 6.59 16.32 -4.28
N TRP A 147 7.76 15.77 -4.61
CA TRP A 147 9.01 16.02 -3.89
C TRP A 147 9.41 17.51 -3.94
N LEU A 148 9.26 18.16 -5.09
CA LEU A 148 9.54 19.59 -5.24
C LEU A 148 8.63 20.45 -4.36
N TYR A 149 7.34 20.10 -4.26
CA TYR A 149 6.41 20.76 -3.33
C TYR A 149 6.84 20.60 -1.86
N ILE A 150 7.29 19.41 -1.46
CA ILE A 150 7.82 19.16 -0.11
C ILE A 150 9.11 19.94 0.15
N GLN A 151 10.02 19.99 -0.81
CA GLN A 151 11.29 20.72 -0.69
C GLN A 151 11.07 22.22 -0.51
N LYS A 152 10.10 22.78 -1.24
CA LYS A 152 9.75 24.20 -1.14
C LYS A 152 9.08 24.55 0.19
N ASN A 153 8.48 23.58 0.88
CA ASN A 153 7.72 23.76 2.12
C ASN A 153 6.55 24.76 1.99
N ASP A 154 6.09 24.99 0.76
CA ASP A 154 4.98 25.91 0.46
C ASP A 154 3.62 25.23 0.62
N ASP A 155 3.50 23.97 0.14
CA ASP A 155 2.25 23.22 0.15
C ASP A 155 2.51 21.73 0.39
N THR A 156 2.86 21.40 1.63
CA THR A 156 3.16 20.03 2.06
C THR A 156 2.00 19.06 1.77
N GLY A 157 0.76 19.54 1.86
CA GLY A 157 -0.43 18.75 1.57
C GLY A 157 -0.51 18.33 0.11
N LYS A 158 -0.34 19.27 -0.83
CA LYS A 158 -0.26 18.93 -2.27
C LYS A 158 0.92 18.04 -2.60
N GLY A 159 2.07 18.30 -1.97
CA GLY A 159 3.28 17.48 -2.14
C GLY A 159 3.06 16.03 -1.75
N LEU A 160 2.51 15.78 -0.56
CA LEU A 160 2.18 14.44 -0.08
C LEU A 160 1.13 13.74 -0.95
N ALA A 161 0.08 14.47 -1.38
CA ALA A 161 -0.94 13.92 -2.27
C ALA A 161 -0.35 13.45 -3.61
N ALA A 162 0.49 14.27 -4.24
CA ALA A 162 1.16 13.94 -5.49
C ALA A 162 2.15 12.77 -5.33
N LEU A 163 2.93 12.76 -4.24
CA LEU A 163 3.83 11.63 -3.93
C LEU A 163 3.05 10.33 -3.77
N LYS A 164 1.96 10.35 -3.00
CA LYS A 164 1.11 9.18 -2.76
C LYS A 164 0.47 8.66 -4.04
N GLU A 165 -0.06 9.55 -4.88
CA GLU A 165 -0.61 9.15 -6.17
C GLU A 165 0.48 8.54 -7.07
N GLY A 166 1.64 9.19 -7.17
CA GLY A 166 2.78 8.70 -7.95
C GLY A 166 3.26 7.32 -7.50
N ALA A 167 3.38 7.11 -6.19
CA ALA A 167 3.75 5.82 -5.61
C ALA A 167 2.74 4.72 -5.90
N ALA A 168 1.44 5.03 -5.81
CA ALA A 168 0.38 4.09 -6.14
C ALA A 168 0.39 3.67 -7.64
N LYS A 169 0.75 4.58 -8.55
CA LYS A 169 0.87 4.27 -9.99
C LYS A 169 2.07 3.38 -10.29
N LEU A 170 3.22 3.64 -9.65
CA LEU A 170 4.46 2.91 -9.92
C LEU A 170 4.50 1.52 -9.27
N LYS A 171 3.76 1.33 -8.17
CA LYS A 171 3.77 0.08 -7.37
C LYS A 171 5.19 -0.33 -6.96
N ASP A 172 6.02 0.67 -6.69
CA ASP A 172 7.41 0.53 -6.30
C ASP A 172 7.54 0.85 -4.81
N PRO A 173 8.08 -0.05 -3.97
CA PRO A 173 8.27 0.26 -2.55
C PRO A 173 9.14 1.49 -2.32
N TYR A 174 10.12 1.78 -3.18
CA TYR A 174 10.96 2.98 -3.03
C TYR A 174 10.21 4.29 -3.30
N ALA A 175 9.15 4.23 -4.11
CA ALA A 175 8.25 5.37 -4.27
C ALA A 175 7.45 5.66 -2.99
N TRP A 176 7.01 4.60 -2.29
CA TRP A 176 6.33 4.73 -1.00
C TRP A 176 7.28 5.20 0.11
N ALA A 177 8.57 4.83 0.07
CA ALA A 177 9.58 5.35 0.98
C ALA A 177 9.71 6.88 0.92
N LEU A 178 9.56 7.49 -0.27
CA LEU A 178 9.52 8.96 -0.40
C LEU A 178 8.29 9.56 0.30
N VAL A 179 7.15 8.87 0.26
CA VAL A 179 5.92 9.31 0.95
C VAL A 179 6.12 9.24 2.46
N SER A 180 6.63 8.11 2.98
CA SER A 180 6.83 7.94 4.42
C SER A 180 7.87 8.91 4.97
N GLU A 181 8.99 9.14 4.27
CA GLU A 181 10.01 10.12 4.67
C GLU A 181 9.44 11.55 4.71
N ALA A 182 8.75 11.97 3.64
CA ALA A 182 8.14 13.29 3.58
C ALA A 182 7.08 13.49 4.69
N ALA A 183 6.25 12.47 4.92
CA ALA A 183 5.21 12.50 5.94
C ALA A 183 5.80 12.57 7.37
N LEU A 184 6.84 11.78 7.66
CA LEU A 184 7.57 11.82 8.93
C LEU A 184 8.19 13.19 9.21
N LYS A 185 8.85 13.79 8.21
CA LYS A 185 9.42 15.13 8.31
C LYS A 185 8.34 16.18 8.59
N SER A 186 7.16 15.99 8.00
CA SER A 186 6.00 16.87 8.15
C SER A 186 5.17 16.57 9.41
N LYS A 187 5.56 15.55 10.19
CA LYS A 187 4.83 15.02 11.35
C LYS A 187 3.40 14.57 11.04
N ASP A 188 3.12 14.27 9.78
CA ASP A 188 1.89 13.60 9.36
C ASP A 188 2.06 12.10 9.59
N TYR A 189 1.85 11.68 10.83
CA TYR A 189 2.03 10.30 11.24
C TYR A 189 1.00 9.35 10.60
N GLU A 190 -0.19 9.85 10.24
CA GLU A 190 -1.23 9.05 9.60
C GLU A 190 -0.78 8.62 8.20
N THR A 191 -0.34 9.59 7.38
CA THR A 191 0.20 9.30 6.04
C THR A 191 1.49 8.48 6.11
N ALA A 192 2.36 8.73 7.10
CA ALA A 192 3.59 7.96 7.29
C ALA A 192 3.30 6.48 7.58
N VAL A 193 2.33 6.19 8.45
CA VAL A 193 1.90 4.82 8.77
C VAL A 193 1.35 4.12 7.52
N GLU A 194 0.48 4.80 6.76
CA GLU A 194 -0.07 4.24 5.52
C GLU A 194 1.03 3.87 4.51
N ALA A 195 2.00 4.77 4.31
CA ALA A 195 3.10 4.55 3.38
C ALA A 195 4.00 3.38 3.82
N LEU A 196 4.34 3.29 5.11
CA LEU A 196 5.13 2.18 5.66
C LEU A 196 4.42 0.83 5.53
N VAL A 197 3.08 0.80 5.63
CA VAL A 197 2.29 -0.41 5.37
C VAL A 197 2.40 -0.82 3.89
N LYS A 198 2.32 0.14 2.96
CA LYS A 198 2.51 -0.13 1.53
C LYS A 198 3.92 -0.58 1.17
N GLU A 199 4.93 -0.05 1.85
CA GLU A 199 6.29 -0.55 1.75
C GLU A 199 6.38 -2.03 2.15
N ILE A 200 5.82 -2.40 3.31
CA ILE A 200 5.79 -3.79 3.81
C ILE A 200 5.08 -4.75 2.83
N GLU A 201 3.98 -4.30 2.21
CA GLU A 201 3.25 -5.10 1.22
C GLU A 201 4.09 -5.39 -0.05
N LEU A 202 4.96 -4.45 -0.44
CA LEU A 202 5.69 -4.48 -1.71
C LEU A 202 7.13 -5.02 -1.58
N PHE A 203 7.77 -4.85 -0.42
CA PHE A 203 9.12 -5.35 -0.19
C PHE A 203 9.15 -6.88 -0.20
N LYS A 204 10.15 -7.42 -0.91
CA LYS A 204 10.43 -8.86 -0.98
C LYS A 204 11.52 -9.28 0.02
N GLU A 205 12.39 -8.35 0.35
CA GLU A 205 13.54 -8.58 1.21
C GLU A 205 13.15 -8.38 2.70
N PRO A 206 13.53 -9.31 3.59
CA PRO A 206 13.08 -9.28 4.97
C PRO A 206 13.61 -8.08 5.77
N GLU A 207 14.84 -7.62 5.54
CA GLU A 207 15.42 -6.51 6.32
C GLU A 207 14.66 -5.19 6.15
N GLN A 208 14.15 -4.93 4.94
CA GLN A 208 13.35 -3.75 4.63
C GLN A 208 12.01 -3.83 5.37
N VAL A 209 11.32 -4.98 5.32
CA VAL A 209 10.09 -5.22 6.06
C VAL A 209 10.30 -5.03 7.58
N LEU A 210 11.42 -5.54 8.11
CA LEU A 210 11.78 -5.36 9.52
C LEU A 210 11.98 -3.90 9.89
N THR A 211 12.63 -3.14 9.01
CA THR A 211 12.91 -1.72 9.22
C THR A 211 11.61 -0.92 9.28
N CYS A 212 10.71 -1.10 8.31
CA CYS A 212 9.40 -0.45 8.33
C CYS A 212 8.59 -0.84 9.58
N SER A 213 8.63 -2.11 9.99
CA SER A 213 7.94 -2.60 11.19
C SER A 213 8.45 -1.95 12.49
N LYS A 214 9.76 -1.71 12.59
CA LYS A 214 10.37 -0.97 13.71
C LYS A 214 9.96 0.50 13.71
N MET A 215 9.89 1.12 12.55
CA MET A 215 9.41 2.51 12.42
C MET A 215 7.96 2.63 12.88
N LEU A 216 7.07 1.74 12.41
CA LEU A 216 5.67 1.66 12.85
C LEU A 216 5.55 1.49 14.37
N MET A 217 6.40 0.65 14.98
CA MET A 217 6.46 0.50 16.43
C MET A 217 6.80 1.83 17.13
N GLY A 218 7.81 2.55 16.64
CA GLY A 218 8.23 3.85 17.18
C GLY A 218 7.16 4.94 17.05
N LEU A 219 6.31 4.86 16.02
CA LEU A 219 5.19 5.78 15.80
C LEU A 219 3.95 5.47 16.65
N GLY A 220 3.95 4.37 17.40
CA GLY A 220 2.78 3.94 18.17
C GLY A 220 1.73 3.18 17.35
N ALA A 221 1.98 2.92 16.06
CA ALA A 221 1.14 2.15 15.16
C ALA A 221 1.36 0.64 15.39
N TRP A 222 1.03 0.19 16.61
CA TRP A 222 1.38 -1.15 17.09
C TRP A 222 0.65 -2.27 16.34
N GLU A 223 -0.53 -2.00 15.78
CA GLU A 223 -1.30 -2.99 15.01
C GLU A 223 -0.65 -3.26 13.66
N GLU A 224 -0.24 -2.21 12.96
CA GLU A 224 0.47 -2.26 11.69
C GLU A 224 1.87 -2.85 11.87
N ALA A 225 2.57 -2.45 12.94
CA ALA A 225 3.86 -3.03 13.30
C ALA A 225 3.75 -4.54 13.52
N LEU A 226 2.70 -5.01 14.21
CA LEU A 226 2.45 -6.43 14.41
C LEU A 226 2.33 -7.18 13.07
N LYS A 227 1.51 -6.67 12.15
CA LYS A 227 1.37 -7.26 10.80
C LYS A 227 2.71 -7.28 10.04
N GLY A 228 3.50 -6.22 10.17
CA GLY A 228 4.84 -6.15 9.58
C GLY A 228 5.81 -7.20 10.12
N TYR A 229 5.82 -7.44 11.43
CA TYR A 229 6.64 -8.49 12.05
C TYR A 229 6.15 -9.90 11.71
N GLU A 230 4.84 -10.10 11.55
CA GLU A 230 4.28 -11.35 11.04
C GLU A 230 4.73 -11.59 9.60
N ARG A 231 4.63 -10.58 8.73
CA ARG A 231 5.14 -10.62 7.35
C ARG A 231 6.63 -10.90 7.28
N PHE A 232 7.44 -10.28 8.15
CA PHE A 232 8.87 -10.58 8.26
C PHE A 232 9.10 -12.07 8.58
N SER A 233 8.34 -12.63 9.50
CA SER A 233 8.46 -14.04 9.91
C SER A 233 8.08 -15.00 8.78
N GLU A 234 7.20 -14.59 7.86
CA GLU A 234 6.92 -15.37 6.63
C GLU A 234 8.11 -15.37 5.67
N LEU A 235 8.79 -14.23 5.51
CA LEU A 235 9.93 -14.09 4.60
C LEU A 235 11.22 -14.71 5.17
N ALA A 236 11.38 -14.70 6.49
CA ALA A 236 12.52 -15.27 7.21
C ALA A 236 12.08 -16.11 8.42
N PRO A 237 11.54 -17.34 8.21
CA PRO A 237 10.98 -18.17 9.28
C PRO A 237 11.97 -18.58 10.37
N ASP A 238 13.25 -18.71 10.02
CA ASP A 238 14.31 -19.09 10.95
C ASP A 238 14.79 -17.90 11.81
N ASP A 239 14.37 -16.68 11.46
CA ASP A 239 14.75 -15.46 12.16
C ASP A 239 13.74 -15.07 13.24
N LYS A 240 14.18 -15.19 14.49
CA LYS A 240 13.35 -14.91 15.65
C LYS A 240 13.02 -13.43 15.85
N ARG A 241 13.67 -12.50 15.15
CA ARG A 241 13.40 -11.05 15.26
C ARG A 241 11.95 -10.71 14.94
N GLY A 242 11.33 -11.41 13.98
CA GLY A 242 9.91 -11.25 13.66
C GLY A 242 9.02 -11.63 14.85
N ILE A 243 9.22 -12.82 15.40
CA ILE A 243 8.47 -13.30 16.57
C ILE A 243 8.66 -12.36 17.78
N HIS A 244 9.89 -11.90 18.03
CA HIS A 244 10.19 -10.96 19.11
C HIS A 244 9.50 -9.61 18.91
N GLY A 245 9.54 -9.06 17.70
CA GLY A 245 8.87 -7.81 17.34
C GLY A 245 7.35 -7.91 17.44
N ALA A 246 6.77 -9.00 16.94
CA ALA A 246 5.33 -9.27 17.05
C ALA A 246 4.89 -9.38 18.53
N ASN A 247 5.69 -10.02 19.38
CA ASN A 247 5.42 -10.10 20.81
C ASN A 247 5.53 -8.73 21.50
N ALA A 248 6.50 -7.90 21.12
CA ALA A 248 6.59 -6.53 21.61
C ALA A 248 5.35 -5.71 21.19
N ALA A 249 4.89 -5.85 19.95
CA ALA A 249 3.72 -5.15 19.43
C ALA A 249 2.45 -5.57 20.20
N LYS A 250 2.27 -6.88 20.40
CA LYS A 250 1.20 -7.45 21.23
C LYS A 250 1.27 -6.93 22.67
N ALA A 251 2.46 -6.81 23.25
CA ALA A 251 2.62 -6.25 24.60
C ALA A 251 2.14 -4.79 24.67
N MET A 252 2.53 -3.94 23.71
CA MET A 252 2.10 -2.55 23.63
C MET A 252 0.59 -2.41 23.44
N LEU A 253 -0.01 -3.28 22.63
CA LEU A 253 -1.47 -3.38 22.43
C LEU A 253 -2.22 -3.94 23.64
N GLY A 254 -1.51 -4.39 24.68
CA GLY A 254 -2.14 -5.10 25.77
C GLY A 254 -2.72 -6.45 25.34
N ARG A 255 -2.23 -7.10 24.28
CA ARG A 255 -2.64 -8.46 23.86
C ARG A 255 -1.77 -9.57 24.47
N PRO A 256 -2.30 -10.76 24.78
CA PRO A 256 -1.48 -11.88 25.24
C PRO A 256 -0.46 -12.21 24.16
N THR A 257 0.81 -12.30 24.53
CA THR A 257 1.88 -12.76 23.62
C THR A 257 1.83 -14.26 23.41
N ASP A 258 1.01 -14.96 24.19
CA ASP A 258 0.72 -16.39 24.05
C ASP A 258 -0.74 -16.65 23.64
N PRO A 259 -0.98 -17.39 22.54
CA PRO A 259 -2.32 -17.60 21.99
C PRO A 259 -3.28 -18.43 22.85
N ARG A 260 -2.84 -19.02 23.98
CA ARG A 260 -3.71 -19.84 24.85
C ARG A 260 -4.37 -19.05 25.99
N LEU A 261 -4.24 -17.72 26.07
CA LEU A 261 -4.44 -16.99 27.33
C LEU A 261 -5.51 -15.86 27.32
N VAL A 262 -6.80 -16.20 27.10
CA VAL A 262 -7.94 -15.27 27.27
C VAL A 262 -8.88 -15.75 28.37
N ILE A 263 -9.32 -14.83 29.25
CA ILE A 263 -10.22 -15.10 30.39
C ILE A 263 -11.52 -14.31 30.25
N ARG A 264 -12.64 -14.98 30.46
CA ARG A 264 -13.93 -14.36 30.73
C ARG A 264 -14.34 -14.66 32.17
N PRO A 265 -14.83 -13.66 32.96
CA PRO A 265 -15.27 -13.91 34.32
C PRO A 265 -16.24 -15.09 34.39
N GLY A 266 -15.88 -16.10 35.18
CA GLY A 266 -16.64 -17.32 35.39
C GLY A 266 -16.82 -18.28 34.21
N ILE A 267 -16.12 -18.07 33.08
CA ILE A 267 -16.37 -18.84 31.85
C ILE A 267 -15.19 -19.73 31.45
N SER A 268 -13.95 -19.24 31.43
CA SER A 268 -12.81 -20.02 30.91
C SER A 268 -11.45 -19.41 31.25
N ILE A 269 -10.41 -20.25 31.31
CA ILE A 269 -9.00 -19.84 31.36
C ILE A 269 -8.25 -20.52 30.21
N GLY A 270 -8.37 -19.96 29.00
CA GLY A 270 -7.76 -20.54 27.80
C GLY A 270 -8.55 -21.72 27.22
N PRO A 271 -7.97 -22.93 27.06
CA PRO A 271 -8.63 -24.05 26.39
C PRO A 271 -9.74 -24.70 27.22
N VAL A 272 -9.75 -24.54 28.55
CA VAL A 272 -10.73 -25.17 29.45
C VAL A 272 -11.83 -24.19 29.85
N ARG A 273 -13.09 -24.64 29.78
CA ARG A 273 -14.27 -23.85 30.15
C ARG A 273 -14.94 -24.39 31.41
N ILE A 274 -15.56 -23.49 32.17
CA ILE A 274 -16.45 -23.86 33.27
C ILE A 274 -17.62 -24.66 32.70
N GLY A 275 -17.88 -25.82 33.27
CA GLY A 275 -18.92 -26.76 32.83
C GLY A 275 -18.42 -27.88 31.91
N ASP A 276 -17.21 -27.79 31.35
CA ASP A 276 -16.62 -28.87 30.55
C ASP A 276 -16.61 -30.18 31.36
N THR A 277 -16.85 -31.30 30.69
CA THR A 277 -16.74 -32.65 31.26
C THR A 277 -15.27 -33.09 31.34
N LYS A 278 -14.99 -34.13 32.14
CA LYS A 278 -13.65 -34.72 32.22
C LYS A 278 -13.13 -35.19 30.86
N ASP A 279 -13.99 -35.75 30.02
CA ASP A 279 -13.61 -36.21 28.70
C ASP A 279 -13.29 -35.03 27.78
N GLU A 280 -14.11 -33.97 27.76
CA GLU A 280 -13.82 -32.76 27.00
C GLU A 280 -12.52 -32.08 27.45
N VAL A 281 -12.20 -32.08 28.74
CA VAL A 281 -10.92 -31.55 29.23
C VAL A 281 -9.75 -32.44 28.80
N ARG A 282 -9.92 -33.77 28.85
CA ARG A 282 -8.89 -34.72 28.41
C ARG A 282 -8.64 -34.63 26.90
N ASP A 283 -9.66 -34.39 26.09
CA ASP A 283 -9.52 -34.20 24.65
C ASP A 283 -8.76 -32.90 24.33
N LYS A 284 -8.94 -31.85 25.14
CA LYS A 284 -8.29 -30.55 24.94
C LYS A 284 -6.88 -30.45 25.51
N LEU A 285 -6.61 -31.10 26.66
CA LEU A 285 -5.36 -30.98 27.40
C LEU A 285 -4.53 -32.27 27.49
N GLY A 286 -5.07 -33.40 27.06
CA GLY A 286 -4.48 -34.71 27.28
C GLY A 286 -4.66 -35.22 28.71
N ALA A 287 -3.89 -36.23 29.08
CA ALA A 287 -3.93 -36.79 30.42
C ALA A 287 -3.28 -35.84 31.46
N PRO A 288 -3.88 -35.67 32.64
CA PRO A 288 -3.29 -34.85 33.70
C PRO A 288 -2.04 -35.50 34.29
N GLU A 289 -1.10 -34.66 34.75
CA GLU A 289 0.14 -35.12 35.37
C GLU A 289 -0.09 -35.69 36.77
N ALA A 290 -1.08 -35.14 37.47
CA ALA A 290 -1.51 -35.60 38.79
C ALA A 290 -3.02 -35.44 38.95
N LYS A 291 -3.61 -36.35 39.73
CA LYS A 291 -5.02 -36.33 40.14
C LYS A 291 -5.10 -36.38 41.66
N GLU A 292 -5.83 -35.44 42.24
CA GLU A 292 -6.14 -35.41 43.68
C GLU A 292 -7.65 -35.46 43.88
N PHE A 293 -8.10 -36.10 44.96
CA PHE A 293 -9.50 -36.13 45.37
C PHE A 293 -9.66 -35.46 46.72
N ARG A 294 -10.64 -34.55 46.84
CA ARG A 294 -10.95 -33.85 48.08
C ARG A 294 -12.46 -33.83 48.30
N LYS A 295 -12.89 -33.81 49.57
CA LYS A 295 -14.32 -33.64 49.91
C LYS A 295 -14.66 -32.16 49.97
N VAL A 296 -15.87 -31.80 49.53
CA VAL A 296 -16.40 -30.44 49.52
C VAL A 296 -17.71 -30.44 50.31
N GLY A 297 -17.73 -29.73 51.43
CA GLY A 297 -18.85 -29.69 52.38
C GLY A 297 -18.34 -29.75 53.82
N GLY A 298 -18.84 -28.90 54.71
CA GLY A 298 -20.11 -29.28 55.31
C GLY A 298 -20.90 -28.20 56.06
N LYS A 299 -21.45 -28.65 57.18
CA LYS A 299 -22.60 -28.15 57.97
C LYS A 299 -23.96 -28.08 57.26
N SER A 300 -24.08 -28.53 56.02
CA SER A 300 -25.38 -28.91 55.47
C SER A 300 -25.41 -30.41 55.17
N ILE A 301 -26.43 -31.11 55.68
CA ILE A 301 -26.66 -32.56 55.56
C ILE A 301 -26.98 -33.01 54.12
N LEU A 302 -26.82 -32.13 53.11
CA LEU A 302 -27.12 -32.40 51.72
C LEU A 302 -25.89 -32.10 50.84
N SER A 303 -25.28 -33.19 50.37
CA SER A 303 -24.17 -33.37 49.41
C SER A 303 -22.71 -33.27 49.93
N ASP A 304 -22.15 -34.42 50.35
CA ASP A 304 -20.71 -34.69 50.35
C ASP A 304 -20.23 -34.81 48.89
N ASP A 305 -20.08 -33.69 48.18
CA ASP A 305 -19.57 -33.71 46.81
C ASP A 305 -18.05 -33.93 46.82
N THR A 306 -17.55 -34.87 46.00
CA THR A 306 -16.10 -35.09 45.84
C THR A 306 -15.56 -34.21 44.71
N ALA A 307 -14.61 -33.32 45.04
CA ALA A 307 -13.82 -32.60 44.06
C ALA A 307 -12.67 -33.46 43.53
N GLU A 308 -12.58 -33.59 42.22
CA GLU A 308 -11.41 -34.16 41.54
C GLU A 308 -10.58 -33.03 40.94
N ILE A 309 -9.28 -33.01 41.22
CA ILE A 309 -8.39 -31.92 40.81
C ILE A 309 -7.33 -32.49 39.88
N TRP A 310 -7.26 -31.95 38.67
CA TRP A 310 -6.28 -32.31 37.65
C TRP A 310 -5.21 -31.23 37.56
N THR A 311 -3.95 -31.63 37.59
CA THR A 311 -2.81 -30.70 37.56
C THR A 311 -1.97 -30.87 36.29
N TYR A 312 -1.59 -29.73 35.69
CA TYR A 312 -0.76 -29.62 34.48
C TYR A 312 0.35 -28.58 34.72
N SER A 313 1.43 -28.98 35.41
CA SER A 313 2.49 -28.08 35.84
C SER A 313 3.76 -28.13 34.99
N ARG A 314 4.11 -29.30 34.43
CA ARG A 314 5.32 -29.49 33.61
C ARG A 314 5.07 -29.20 32.13
N THR A 315 3.88 -29.50 31.64
CA THR A 315 3.43 -29.22 30.25
C THR A 315 3.17 -27.73 29.98
N MET A 316 3.10 -26.91 31.04
CA MET A 316 2.95 -25.44 30.97
C MET A 316 3.92 -24.73 31.93
N PRO A 317 5.24 -24.74 31.67
CA PRO A 317 6.25 -24.12 32.54
C PRO A 317 5.96 -22.63 32.73
N GLY A 318 5.91 -22.16 33.99
CA GLY A 318 5.57 -20.77 34.31
C GLY A 318 4.06 -20.44 34.28
N ARG A 319 3.20 -21.38 33.86
CA ARG A 319 1.74 -21.19 33.73
C ARG A 319 0.93 -22.39 34.24
N GLY A 320 1.42 -23.05 35.29
CA GLY A 320 0.81 -24.25 35.84
C GLY A 320 -0.71 -24.09 36.04
N LEU A 321 -1.46 -25.09 35.55
CA LEU A 321 -2.92 -25.10 35.49
C LEU A 321 -3.47 -26.18 36.40
N ARG A 322 -4.52 -25.84 37.17
CA ARG A 322 -5.32 -26.82 37.92
C ARG A 322 -6.77 -26.72 37.50
N VAL A 323 -7.36 -27.86 37.13
CA VAL A 323 -8.77 -27.96 36.73
C VAL A 323 -9.51 -28.72 37.82
N ILE A 324 -10.53 -28.10 38.40
CA ILE A 324 -11.28 -28.64 39.54
C ILE A 324 -12.67 -29.06 39.05
N PHE A 325 -12.96 -30.34 39.19
CA PHE A 325 -14.22 -30.96 38.80
C PHE A 325 -15.09 -31.23 40.02
N ILE A 326 -16.37 -30.91 39.94
CA ILE A 326 -17.40 -31.34 40.91
C ILE A 326 -18.54 -31.96 40.10
N ASN A 327 -18.98 -33.15 40.50
CA ASN A 327 -20.01 -33.92 39.80
C ASN A 327 -19.69 -34.11 38.31
N GLY A 328 -18.42 -34.38 38.01
CA GLY A 328 -17.94 -34.68 36.66
C GLY A 328 -17.71 -33.48 35.75
N LYS A 329 -17.98 -32.25 36.20
CA LYS A 329 -17.86 -31.03 35.40
C LYS A 329 -16.91 -30.02 36.03
N VAL A 330 -16.20 -29.28 35.19
CA VAL A 330 -15.32 -28.19 35.62
C VAL A 330 -16.15 -27.15 36.37
N ARG A 331 -15.82 -26.93 37.63
CA ARG A 331 -16.41 -25.86 38.43
C ARG A 331 -15.46 -24.70 38.63
N GLU A 332 -14.17 -25.01 38.71
CA GLU A 332 -13.14 -24.00 38.87
C GLU A 332 -11.90 -24.35 38.08
N VAL A 333 -11.16 -23.32 37.67
CA VAL A 333 -9.85 -23.49 37.07
C VAL A 333 -8.90 -22.43 37.62
N GLU A 334 -7.71 -22.86 38.01
CA GLU A 334 -6.66 -22.01 38.57
C GLU A 334 -5.45 -21.99 37.64
N ALA A 335 -4.84 -20.81 37.47
CA ALA A 335 -3.54 -20.69 36.84
C ALA A 335 -2.58 -19.77 37.58
N ARG A 336 -1.29 -20.05 37.47
CA ARG A 336 -0.21 -19.33 38.16
C ARG A 336 0.47 -18.22 37.33
N SER A 337 -0.14 -17.72 36.25
CA SER A 337 0.50 -16.72 35.36
C SER A 337 -0.22 -15.37 35.35
N GLY A 338 0.55 -14.28 35.19
CA GLY A 338 0.04 -12.91 34.98
C GLY A 338 -0.20 -12.55 33.51
N GLU A 339 0.11 -13.44 32.59
CA GLU A 339 0.03 -13.22 31.13
C GLU A 339 -1.39 -13.34 30.56
N TYR A 340 -2.32 -13.87 31.35
CA TYR A 340 -3.70 -13.93 30.94
C TYR A 340 -4.33 -12.54 30.89
N LYS A 341 -5.30 -12.37 30.00
CA LYS A 341 -6.00 -11.10 29.82
C LYS A 341 -7.49 -11.33 29.84
N THR A 342 -8.24 -10.37 30.37
CA THR A 342 -9.69 -10.42 30.23
C THR A 342 -10.11 -10.19 28.78
N GLU A 343 -11.36 -10.51 28.45
CA GLU A 343 -11.96 -10.22 27.14
C GLU A 343 -11.72 -8.77 26.66
N THR A 344 -11.60 -7.83 27.59
CA THR A 344 -11.31 -6.42 27.32
C THR A 344 -9.82 -6.09 27.11
N GLY A 345 -8.95 -7.09 26.95
CA GLY A 345 -7.51 -6.91 26.70
C GLY A 345 -6.71 -6.39 27.89
N LEU A 346 -7.33 -6.21 29.05
CA LEU A 346 -6.63 -5.79 30.26
C LEU A 346 -5.87 -6.99 30.84
N GLY A 347 -4.54 -6.87 30.92
CA GLY A 347 -3.71 -7.82 31.66
C GLY A 347 -4.07 -7.83 33.15
N LEU A 348 -3.93 -8.99 33.79
CA LEU A 348 -4.33 -9.18 35.20
C LEU A 348 -3.72 -8.17 36.18
N THR A 349 -2.52 -7.65 35.88
CA THR A 349 -1.84 -6.66 36.73
C THR A 349 -2.48 -5.26 36.62
N ASN A 350 -3.06 -4.92 35.45
CA ASN A 350 -3.75 -3.63 35.26
C ASN A 350 -5.04 -3.54 36.10
N PHE A 351 -5.64 -4.68 36.49
CA PHE A 351 -6.84 -4.71 37.33
C PHE A 351 -6.61 -4.13 38.74
N LEU A 352 -5.39 -4.18 39.26
CA LEU A 352 -5.07 -3.70 40.62
C LEU A 352 -4.87 -2.19 40.71
N LEU A 353 -4.78 -1.50 39.57
CA LEU A 353 -4.61 -0.04 39.56
C LEU A 353 -5.83 0.64 40.20
N ALA A 354 -5.59 1.66 41.03
CA ALA A 354 -6.64 2.39 41.75
C ALA A 354 -7.78 2.89 40.83
N LYS A 355 -7.44 3.28 39.60
CA LYS A 355 -8.41 3.70 38.55
C LYS A 355 -9.43 2.62 38.17
N ASN A 356 -9.14 1.35 38.46
CA ASN A 356 -9.98 0.20 38.14
C ASN A 356 -10.72 -0.37 39.37
N SER A 357 -10.61 0.27 40.53
CA SER A 357 -11.30 -0.13 41.77
C SER A 357 -12.81 -0.29 41.60
N SER A 358 -13.43 0.54 40.75
CA SER A 358 -14.86 0.47 40.41
C SER A 358 -15.29 -0.82 39.71
N ARG A 359 -14.34 -1.64 39.23
CA ARG A 359 -14.57 -2.93 38.57
C ARG A 359 -14.50 -4.12 39.53
N LEU A 360 -14.13 -3.89 40.79
CA LEU A 360 -14.02 -4.93 41.82
C LEU A 360 -15.30 -5.00 42.65
N GLU A 361 -15.75 -6.21 42.96
CA GLU A 361 -16.86 -6.48 43.88
C GLU A 361 -16.40 -6.34 45.32
N TRP A 362 -15.25 -6.94 45.64
CA TRP A 362 -14.57 -6.73 46.91
C TRP A 362 -13.06 -6.95 46.75
N ARG A 363 -12.31 -6.40 47.70
CA ARG A 363 -10.87 -6.51 47.80
C ARG A 363 -10.50 -6.71 49.27
N LYS A 364 -9.67 -7.73 49.54
CA LYS A 364 -9.14 -8.01 50.89
C LYS A 364 -7.62 -8.02 50.83
N GLU A 365 -7.01 -7.31 51.76
CA GLU A 365 -5.56 -7.31 51.94
C GLU A 365 -5.21 -8.25 53.10
N GLY A 366 -4.15 -9.04 52.95
CA GLY A 366 -3.61 -9.92 53.99
C GLY A 366 -2.32 -9.36 54.59
N GLU A 367 -1.86 -10.01 55.67
CA GLU A 367 -0.72 -9.53 56.49
C GLU A 367 0.62 -9.51 55.71
N ASP A 368 0.82 -10.43 54.76
CA ASP A 368 2.05 -10.56 53.96
C ASP A 368 2.07 -9.74 52.66
N LYS A 369 1.48 -8.53 52.66
CA LYS A 369 1.32 -7.70 51.44
C LYS A 369 0.65 -8.45 50.29
N SER A 370 -0.29 -9.31 50.65
CA SER A 370 -1.09 -10.07 49.71
C SER A 370 -2.42 -9.37 49.46
N VAL A 371 -2.94 -9.54 48.25
CA VAL A 371 -4.21 -8.96 47.84
C VAL A 371 -5.03 -10.03 47.16
N VAL A 372 -6.27 -10.17 47.62
CA VAL A 372 -7.30 -10.96 46.98
C VAL A 372 -8.40 -10.03 46.48
N CYS A 373 -8.80 -10.19 45.22
CA CYS A 373 -9.86 -9.40 44.63
C CYS A 373 -10.86 -10.30 43.91
N LEU A 374 -12.15 -9.98 44.06
CA LEU A 374 -13.23 -10.50 43.22
C LEU A 374 -13.66 -9.41 42.24
N VAL A 375 -13.77 -9.76 40.96
CA VAL A 375 -14.27 -8.84 39.93
C VAL A 375 -15.80 -8.76 39.99
N LYS A 376 -16.37 -7.57 39.75
CA LYS A 376 -17.83 -7.37 39.67
C LYS A 376 -18.45 -8.33 38.66
N GLY A 377 -19.51 -9.00 39.08
CA GLY A 377 -20.19 -10.04 38.29
C GLY A 377 -19.74 -11.46 38.66
N GLY A 378 -18.87 -11.61 39.67
CA GLY A 378 -18.45 -12.90 40.18
C GLY A 378 -17.54 -13.70 39.24
N GLY A 379 -17.16 -14.89 39.69
CA GLY A 379 -16.51 -15.92 38.89
C GLY A 379 -15.06 -15.67 38.46
N LEU A 380 -14.44 -14.58 38.92
CA LEU A 380 -13.03 -14.30 38.68
C LEU A 380 -12.37 -13.77 39.96
N THR A 381 -11.53 -14.60 40.56
CA THR A 381 -10.74 -14.23 41.74
C THR A 381 -9.28 -14.10 41.35
N PHE A 382 -8.67 -13.01 41.80
CA PHE A 382 -7.25 -12.76 41.62
C PHE A 382 -6.53 -12.75 42.96
N TYR A 383 -5.36 -13.37 43.01
CA TYR A 383 -4.47 -13.40 44.15
C TYR A 383 -3.08 -12.88 43.73
N ALA A 384 -2.54 -11.95 44.51
CA ALA A 384 -1.16 -11.52 44.43
C ALA A 384 -0.50 -11.54 45.82
N ALA A 385 0.79 -11.87 45.87
CA ALA A 385 1.60 -11.79 47.08
C ALA A 385 2.99 -11.22 46.80
N GLY A 386 3.58 -10.57 47.81
CA GLY A 386 4.86 -9.88 47.70
C GLY A 386 4.80 -8.66 46.79
N LEU A 387 3.81 -7.79 47.03
CA LEU A 387 3.63 -6.55 46.28
C LEU A 387 4.75 -5.53 46.56
N ASN A 388 5.14 -4.75 45.54
CA ASN A 388 6.03 -3.59 45.71
C ASN A 388 5.30 -2.41 46.40
N SER A 389 6.02 -1.35 46.78
CA SER A 389 5.47 -0.19 47.50
C SER A 389 4.36 0.55 46.74
N SER A 390 4.31 0.43 45.40
CA SER A 390 3.26 1.01 44.56
C SER A 390 2.08 0.06 44.30
N GLY A 391 2.14 -1.20 44.75
CA GLY A 391 1.11 -2.22 44.52
C GLY A 391 0.96 -2.66 43.05
N THR A 392 1.92 -2.30 42.20
CA THR A 392 1.84 -2.51 40.73
C THR A 392 2.52 -3.78 40.27
N ASP A 393 3.38 -4.39 41.10
CA ASP A 393 4.03 -5.65 40.76
C ASP A 393 4.08 -6.61 41.94
N ALA A 394 3.95 -7.90 41.67
CA ALA A 394 3.81 -8.97 42.67
C ALA A 394 4.74 -10.14 42.35
N LYS A 395 5.44 -10.63 43.39
CA LYS A 395 6.32 -11.81 43.29
C LYS A 395 5.57 -13.09 42.91
N TYR A 396 4.33 -13.24 43.36
CA TYR A 396 3.48 -14.38 43.04
C TYR A 396 2.09 -13.90 42.60
N LYS A 397 1.58 -14.48 41.51
CA LYS A 397 0.27 -14.16 40.94
C LYS A 397 -0.47 -15.46 40.68
N LYS A 398 -1.73 -15.54 41.11
CA LYS A 398 -2.62 -16.64 40.79
C LYS A 398 -3.96 -16.06 40.34
N LEU A 399 -4.51 -16.67 39.32
CA LEU A 399 -5.85 -16.41 38.84
C LEU A 399 -6.71 -17.63 39.05
N ARG A 400 -7.94 -17.41 39.49
CA ARG A 400 -8.97 -18.44 39.53
C ARG A 400 -10.23 -17.98 38.81
N VAL A 401 -10.73 -18.83 37.94
CA VAL A 401 -12.05 -18.69 37.30
C VAL A 401 -12.98 -19.71 37.93
N HIS A 402 -14.17 -19.28 38.39
CA HIS A 402 -15.13 -20.15 39.09
C HIS A 402 -16.58 -19.76 38.79
N LYS A 403 -17.56 -20.57 39.22
CA LYS A 403 -18.97 -20.30 39.00
C LYS A 403 -19.61 -19.58 40.19
N GLY A 404 -20.11 -18.35 39.96
CA GLY A 404 -20.88 -17.59 40.95
C GLY A 404 -20.03 -16.58 41.73
N ASN A 405 -20.58 -16.05 42.83
CA ASN A 405 -19.93 -14.98 43.60
C ASN A 405 -19.01 -15.51 44.72
N SER A 406 -18.96 -16.84 44.89
CA SER A 406 -18.16 -17.53 45.89
C SER A 406 -17.41 -18.69 45.26
N SER A 407 -16.10 -18.72 45.46
CA SER A 407 -15.28 -19.89 45.14
C SER A 407 -15.46 -20.97 46.20
N ILE A 408 -15.17 -22.22 45.85
CA ILE A 408 -15.13 -23.40 46.73
C ILE A 408 -14.30 -23.17 48.00
N ASP A 409 -13.32 -22.26 47.91
CA ASP A 409 -12.45 -21.77 48.98
C ASP A 409 -13.17 -20.91 50.05
N SER A 410 -14.48 -21.08 50.19
CA SER A 410 -15.30 -20.47 51.24
C SER A 410 -16.30 -21.45 51.87
N VAL A 411 -16.21 -22.75 51.55
CA VAL A 411 -17.05 -23.81 52.12
C VAL A 411 -16.18 -24.70 53.04
N GLU A 412 -16.39 -24.57 54.35
CA GLU A 412 -15.85 -25.41 55.44
C GLU A 412 -14.42 -25.98 55.27
N GLY A 413 -13.41 -25.14 55.50
CA GLY A 413 -12.02 -25.58 55.61
C GLY A 413 -11.27 -25.69 54.28
N PHE A 414 -11.93 -25.35 53.17
CA PHE A 414 -11.24 -25.01 51.92
C PHE A 414 -11.11 -23.50 51.87
N SER A 415 -9.88 -22.98 51.83
CA SER A 415 -9.60 -21.55 51.97
C SER A 415 -8.45 -21.12 51.07
N LEU A 416 -8.68 -20.09 50.26
CA LEU A 416 -7.65 -19.38 49.50
C LEU A 416 -6.73 -18.60 50.45
N LEU A 417 -7.19 -18.40 51.70
CA LEU A 417 -6.57 -17.63 52.77
C LEU A 417 -5.79 -18.49 53.79
N ASP A 418 -5.93 -19.82 53.79
CA ASP A 418 -5.09 -20.72 54.60
C ASP A 418 -3.66 -20.86 54.02
N LEU A 419 -3.34 -20.06 53.01
CA LEU A 419 -1.98 -19.82 52.52
C LEU A 419 -1.18 -18.83 53.41
N PHE A 420 -1.79 -18.28 54.47
CA PHE A 420 -1.17 -17.29 55.36
C PHE A 420 -0.97 -17.76 56.80
N HIS A 421 -1.05 -19.07 57.06
CA HIS A 421 -0.60 -19.68 58.31
C HIS A 421 0.29 -20.89 58.06
#